data_AF-A0A445B1P2-F1
#
_entry.id   AF-A0A445B1P2-F1
#
_cell.length_a   1.000
_cell.length_b   1.000
_cell.length_c   1.000
_cell.angle_alpha   90.00
_cell.angle_beta   90.00
_cell.angle_gamma   90.00
#
_symmetry.space_group_name_H-M   'P 1'
#
loop_
_entity.id
_entity.type
_entity.pdbx_description
1 polymer ?
#
loop_
_entity_poly.entity_id
_entity_poly.type
_entity_poly.pdbx_seq_one_letter_code
_entity_poly.pdbx_strand_id
1 'polypeptide(L)'
;MALITSPLLPTQFNSSSSLAITCAINTPSHTYFKFPSGNHTFNCCKPLAAVASSVPYQPTNNLDYLEKEEFIGHDGVTFEAVGDGSVVAKMELKNGSVVSMLLPSGVITSYKAPMWHGGTVELLHTAVSEGDHGAALIQGGVSSNFTFTTDDCQVSFSPTHWVLNKIKSHPEESIKVELINKSSEDKIGIKYIVTLEEDGLQSEFEVQNSMHSPLQITGSILSHLTVSSPEATYAVGLERSNYWRRPLLESEFILSPPPDSNYQEGFGKIWNIPALQQLIPHWGATKDQNKEDMSGEEEDGYKNLRDKISLIYTDAPRSITVIDRGRRNSLSIGRIGLDEMYLFSPGSKVEIYSKYSYILVGQTAILKPIVVNPQDVWNGGQYIHNPNL
;
A
#
# COMPACT_ATOMS: atom_id res chain seq x y z
N MET A 1 42.79 -39.30 -2.06
CA MET A 1 44.09 -39.66 -2.66
C MET A 1 44.08 -39.18 -4.11
N ALA A 2 45.07 -38.35 -4.48
CA ALA A 2 45.40 -37.78 -5.81
C ALA A 2 44.29 -36.95 -6.50
N LEU A 3 44.26 -35.60 -6.58
CA LEU A 3 45.24 -34.52 -6.88
C LEU A 3 45.82 -34.54 -8.30
N ILE A 4 45.89 -33.32 -8.90
CA ILE A 4 46.73 -32.77 -9.99
C ILE A 4 45.88 -32.26 -11.18
N THR A 5 46.04 -31.07 -11.81
CA THR A 5 46.56 -29.70 -11.54
C THR A 5 46.30 -28.88 -12.83
N SER A 6 46.08 -27.57 -12.73
CA SER A 6 46.07 -26.60 -13.85
C SER A 6 47.45 -26.40 -14.51
N PRO A 7 47.58 -25.64 -15.63
CA PRO A 7 48.04 -24.24 -15.49
C PRO A 7 47.57 -23.18 -16.55
N LEU A 8 47.41 -21.93 -16.06
CA LEU A 8 47.83 -20.57 -16.51
C LEU A 8 47.93 -20.11 -18.00
N LEU A 9 47.13 -19.08 -18.34
CA LEU A 9 47.39 -17.71 -18.93
C LEU A 9 48.65 -17.40 -19.78
N PRO A 10 48.63 -16.44 -20.77
CA PRO A 10 48.61 -14.98 -20.46
C PRO A 10 47.98 -13.97 -21.48
N THR A 11 47.56 -12.82 -20.92
CA THR A 11 47.54 -11.38 -21.37
C THR A 11 47.58 -10.95 -22.85
N GLN A 12 46.78 -9.92 -23.22
CA GLN A 12 47.28 -8.57 -23.57
C GLN A 12 46.19 -7.49 -23.79
N PHE A 13 46.61 -6.26 -23.50
CA PHE A 13 45.98 -4.93 -23.62
C PHE A 13 45.52 -4.57 -25.05
N ASN A 14 44.50 -3.70 -25.15
CA ASN A 14 44.53 -2.62 -26.13
C ASN A 14 43.65 -1.42 -25.72
N SER A 15 44.31 -0.26 -25.68
CA SER A 15 43.76 1.10 -25.69
C SER A 15 43.41 1.52 -27.11
N SER A 16 42.31 2.24 -27.33
CA SER A 16 42.32 3.46 -28.17
C SER A 16 40.95 4.16 -28.22
N SER A 17 41.08 5.48 -28.31
CA SER A 17 40.15 6.59 -28.36
C SER A 17 39.42 6.80 -29.69
N SER A 18 38.54 7.82 -29.70
CA SER A 18 37.99 8.59 -30.85
C SER A 18 36.66 8.04 -31.40
N LEU A 19 35.63 8.82 -31.77
CA LEU A 19 35.42 10.25 -31.99
C LEU A 19 33.99 10.62 -31.61
N ALA A 20 33.81 11.76 -30.93
CA ALA A 20 32.56 12.51 -30.93
C ALA A 20 32.56 13.41 -32.17
N ILE A 21 31.51 13.34 -32.98
CA ILE A 21 31.25 14.31 -34.06
C ILE A 21 30.17 15.27 -33.56
N THR A 22 30.63 16.49 -33.30
CA THR A 22 29.83 17.71 -33.17
C THR A 22 29.54 18.27 -34.56
N CYS A 23 28.33 18.80 -34.78
CA CYS A 23 28.02 20.05 -35.53
C CYS A 23 26.49 20.13 -35.66
N ALA A 24 25.78 21.00 -34.94
CA ALA A 24 25.69 22.46 -35.07
C ALA A 24 24.91 22.93 -36.33
N ILE A 25 23.65 23.32 -36.07
CA ILE A 25 22.96 24.57 -36.47
C ILE A 25 23.00 24.98 -37.96
N ASN A 26 21.82 25.07 -38.60
CA ASN A 26 21.28 26.31 -39.18
C ASN A 26 19.98 26.09 -39.98
N THR A 27 18.91 26.78 -39.59
CA THR A 27 17.80 27.24 -40.45
C THR A 27 18.30 28.30 -41.44
N PRO A 28 17.68 28.53 -42.63
CA PRO A 28 16.60 29.54 -42.68
C PRO A 28 15.52 29.39 -43.80
N SER A 29 14.32 29.89 -43.46
CA SER A 29 13.36 30.73 -44.23
C SER A 29 12.81 30.39 -45.65
N HIS A 30 11.47 30.32 -45.68
CA HIS A 30 10.47 30.91 -46.60
C HIS A 30 10.58 30.77 -48.13
N THR A 31 9.54 30.19 -48.75
CA THR A 31 8.81 30.86 -49.87
C THR A 31 7.40 30.30 -50.11
N TYR A 32 6.53 31.23 -50.51
CA TYR A 32 5.10 31.14 -50.84
C TYR A 32 4.76 30.25 -52.05
N PHE A 33 3.60 29.59 -52.02
CA PHE A 33 2.76 29.35 -53.21
C PHE A 33 1.27 29.48 -52.89
N LYS A 34 0.53 30.17 -53.76
CA LYS A 34 -0.91 30.48 -53.69
C LYS A 34 -1.71 29.62 -54.70
N PHE A 35 -2.80 29.01 -54.19
CA PHE A 35 -4.17 28.79 -54.74
C PHE A 35 -4.39 28.05 -56.09
N PRO A 36 -5.49 27.26 -56.23
CA PRO A 36 -6.84 27.82 -56.40
C PRO A 36 -7.99 27.21 -55.58
N SER A 37 -9.03 28.02 -55.50
CA SER A 37 -10.38 27.82 -54.96
C SER A 37 -11.17 26.70 -55.67
N GLY A 38 -11.95 25.94 -54.89
CA GLY A 38 -12.98 25.03 -55.39
C GLY A 38 -14.10 24.88 -54.35
N ASN A 39 -15.26 25.48 -54.62
CA ASN A 39 -16.49 25.35 -53.85
C ASN A 39 -17.11 23.96 -54.05
N HIS A 40 -17.33 23.20 -52.97
CA HIS A 40 -18.36 22.16 -52.93
C HIS A 40 -19.05 22.17 -51.56
N THR A 41 -20.32 22.54 -51.57
CA THR A 41 -21.28 22.40 -50.49
C THR A 41 -21.65 20.94 -50.29
N PHE A 42 -21.50 20.42 -49.07
CA PHE A 42 -22.23 19.24 -48.61
C PHE A 42 -22.81 19.46 -47.21
N ASN A 43 -24.01 18.90 -47.06
CA ASN A 43 -25.01 19.20 -46.08
C ASN A 43 -24.66 18.83 -44.62
N CYS A 44 -25.07 19.73 -43.74
CA CYS A 44 -25.67 19.51 -42.42
C CYS A 44 -25.64 18.07 -41.89
N CYS A 45 -24.71 17.80 -40.96
CA CYS A 45 -24.91 16.82 -39.90
C CYS A 45 -24.82 17.55 -38.56
N LYS A 46 -25.92 17.45 -37.81
CA LYS A 46 -26.18 18.07 -36.52
C LYS A 46 -25.06 17.74 -35.52
N PRO A 47 -24.67 18.66 -34.61
CA PRO A 47 -23.86 18.27 -33.47
C PRO A 47 -24.68 17.29 -32.63
N LEU A 48 -24.20 16.05 -32.52
CA LEU A 48 -24.66 15.14 -31.49
C LEU A 48 -24.41 15.83 -30.16
N ALA A 49 -25.50 16.14 -29.47
CA ALA A 49 -25.47 16.62 -28.10
C ALA A 49 -24.54 15.71 -27.31
N ALA A 50 -23.45 16.28 -26.79
CA ALA A 50 -22.71 15.68 -25.71
C ALA A 50 -23.74 15.48 -24.59
N VAL A 51 -24.14 14.24 -24.40
CA VAL A 51 -24.91 13.84 -23.22
C VAL A 51 -23.93 14.02 -22.08
N ALA A 52 -23.97 15.20 -21.46
CA ALA A 52 -23.43 15.38 -20.14
C ALA A 52 -24.17 14.37 -19.26
N SER A 53 -23.55 13.22 -19.02
CA SER A 53 -23.98 12.33 -17.94
C SER A 53 -23.67 13.08 -16.66
N SER A 54 -24.62 13.89 -16.21
CA SER A 54 -24.67 14.33 -14.83
C SER A 54 -24.76 13.06 -13.99
N VAL A 55 -23.62 12.62 -13.45
CA VAL A 55 -23.60 11.60 -12.41
C VAL A 55 -24.46 12.15 -11.28
N PRO A 56 -25.60 11.51 -10.94
CA PRO A 56 -26.40 11.99 -9.83
C PRO A 56 -25.55 11.88 -8.57
N TYR A 57 -25.64 12.90 -7.73
CA TYR A 57 -25.06 13.00 -6.40
C TYR A 57 -25.18 11.66 -5.65
N GLN A 58 -24.09 10.89 -5.55
CA GLN A 58 -24.11 9.59 -4.87
C GLN A 58 -24.30 9.83 -3.37
N PRO A 59 -25.35 9.29 -2.73
CA PRO A 59 -25.48 9.38 -1.29
C PRO A 59 -24.38 8.54 -0.64
N THR A 60 -23.51 9.24 0.10
CA THR A 60 -22.46 8.74 0.98
C THR A 60 -22.92 7.52 1.79
N ASN A 61 -22.29 6.36 1.59
CA ASN A 61 -22.26 5.13 2.41
C ASN A 61 -23.45 4.89 3.34
N ASN A 62 -24.67 5.14 2.85
CA ASN A 62 -25.89 5.01 3.63
C ASN A 62 -26.31 3.54 3.57
N LEU A 63 -26.48 2.89 4.72
CA LEU A 63 -26.90 1.49 4.80
C LEU A 63 -28.17 1.23 3.97
N ASP A 64 -29.15 2.13 4.01
CA ASP A 64 -30.39 1.98 3.25
C ASP A 64 -30.14 1.97 1.73
N TYR A 65 -29.16 2.72 1.23
CA TYR A 65 -28.80 2.74 -0.19
C TYR A 65 -28.00 1.49 -0.59
N LEU A 66 -27.02 1.12 0.24
CA LEU A 66 -26.17 -0.06 0.04
C LEU A 66 -26.98 -1.36 0.05
N GLU A 67 -27.88 -1.51 1.02
CA GLU A 67 -28.70 -2.71 1.18
C GLU A 67 -29.93 -2.76 0.27
N LYS A 68 -30.56 -1.62 -0.05
CA LYS A 68 -31.92 -1.63 -0.67
C LYS A 68 -31.98 -1.15 -2.10
N GLU A 69 -30.95 -0.51 -2.66
CA GLU A 69 -31.04 0.06 -4.00
C GLU A 69 -29.99 -0.48 -4.97
N GLU A 70 -28.71 -0.50 -4.60
CA GLU A 70 -27.64 -0.72 -5.59
C GLU A 70 -27.00 -2.13 -5.54
N PHE A 71 -26.92 -2.76 -4.37
CA PHE A 71 -26.17 -4.02 -4.19
C PHE A 71 -26.98 -5.21 -3.65
N ILE A 72 -28.32 -5.17 -3.76
CA ILE A 72 -29.18 -6.33 -3.43
C ILE A 72 -28.79 -7.54 -4.29
N GLY A 73 -28.57 -8.69 -3.64
CA GLY A 73 -28.52 -9.99 -4.32
C GLY A 73 -27.11 -10.47 -4.72
N HIS A 74 -26.05 -9.76 -4.31
CA HIS A 74 -24.71 -10.33 -4.36
C HIS A 74 -24.54 -11.35 -3.22
N ASP A 75 -24.79 -12.64 -3.51
CA ASP A 75 -24.52 -13.73 -2.56
C ASP A 75 -23.10 -13.60 -2.00
N GLY A 76 -22.90 -13.86 -0.71
CA GLY A 76 -21.60 -13.72 -0.05
C GLY A 76 -21.15 -12.30 0.32
N VAL A 77 -21.93 -11.23 0.05
CA VAL A 77 -21.63 -9.89 0.60
C VAL A 77 -22.81 -9.35 1.42
N THR A 78 -22.53 -8.90 2.65
CA THR A 78 -23.52 -8.28 3.53
C THR A 78 -23.01 -6.97 4.10
N PHE A 79 -23.94 -6.10 4.52
CA PHE A 79 -23.63 -4.81 5.13
C PHE A 79 -24.26 -4.74 6.52
N GLU A 80 -23.57 -4.15 7.49
CA GLU A 80 -24.07 -3.97 8.85
C GLU A 80 -23.73 -2.56 9.34
N ALA A 81 -24.71 -1.82 9.84
CA ALA A 81 -24.44 -0.52 10.45
C ALA A 81 -23.61 -0.68 11.72
N VAL A 82 -22.55 0.11 11.81
CA VAL A 82 -21.79 0.37 13.02
C VAL A 82 -22.02 1.83 13.37
N GLY A 83 -22.07 2.19 14.66
CA GLY A 83 -22.43 3.54 15.12
C GLY A 83 -21.75 4.69 14.34
N ASP A 84 -22.33 5.89 14.44
CA ASP A 84 -21.80 7.11 13.83
C ASP A 84 -21.77 7.09 12.29
N GLY A 85 -22.74 6.41 11.66
CA GLY A 85 -22.92 6.42 10.20
C GLY A 85 -21.88 5.59 9.44
N SER A 86 -21.12 4.74 10.13
CA SER A 86 -20.19 3.78 9.53
C SER A 86 -20.90 2.47 9.16
N VAL A 87 -20.38 1.75 8.17
CA VAL A 87 -20.93 0.48 7.73
C VAL A 87 -19.81 -0.55 7.63
N VAL A 88 -20.04 -1.76 8.11
CA VAL A 88 -19.14 -2.89 7.88
C VAL A 88 -19.64 -3.65 6.66
N ALA A 89 -18.82 -3.72 5.62
CA ALA A 89 -19.00 -4.61 4.49
C ALA A 89 -18.32 -5.96 4.81
N LYS A 90 -19.10 -7.04 4.83
CA LYS A 90 -18.63 -8.39 5.10
C LYS A 90 -18.65 -9.20 3.81
N MET A 91 -17.53 -9.81 3.45
CA MET A 91 -17.38 -10.74 2.33
C MET A 91 -17.20 -12.16 2.89
N GLU A 92 -17.95 -13.13 2.39
CA GLU A 92 -17.98 -14.51 2.87
C GLU A 92 -18.02 -15.50 1.70
N LEU A 93 -16.98 -16.34 1.61
CA LEU A 93 -16.91 -17.46 0.68
C LEU A 93 -17.55 -18.71 1.29
N LYS A 94 -17.99 -19.64 0.43
CA LYS A 94 -18.58 -20.92 0.87
C LYS A 94 -17.60 -21.83 1.62
N ASN A 95 -16.29 -21.62 1.43
CA ASN A 95 -15.25 -22.35 2.16
C ASN A 95 -15.07 -21.88 3.62
N GLY A 96 -15.81 -20.85 4.06
CA GLY A 96 -15.75 -20.29 5.41
C GLY A 96 -14.75 -19.13 5.57
N SER A 97 -14.07 -18.73 4.49
CA SER A 97 -13.24 -17.52 4.47
C SER A 97 -14.11 -16.28 4.60
N VAL A 98 -13.79 -15.40 5.56
CA VAL A 98 -14.57 -14.20 5.87
C VAL A 98 -13.67 -13.00 6.03
N VAL A 99 -14.05 -11.88 5.40
CA VAL A 99 -13.37 -10.59 5.55
C VAL A 99 -14.39 -9.51 5.94
N SER A 100 -14.02 -8.66 6.88
CA SER A 100 -14.81 -7.49 7.28
C SER A 100 -14.04 -6.21 6.98
N MET A 101 -14.68 -5.26 6.30
CA MET A 101 -14.11 -3.97 5.94
C MET A 101 -15.01 -2.83 6.43
N LEU A 102 -14.42 -1.84 7.08
CA LEU A 102 -15.11 -0.66 7.57
C LEU A 102 -15.19 0.41 6.48
N LEU A 103 -16.38 0.91 6.23
CA LEU A 103 -16.67 2.04 5.36
C LEU A 103 -17.09 3.24 6.21
N PRO A 104 -16.65 4.46 5.88
CA PRO A 104 -15.91 4.87 4.67
C PRO A 104 -14.37 4.75 4.75
N SER A 105 -13.78 4.27 5.85
CA SER A 105 -12.31 4.28 5.99
C SER A 105 -11.58 3.33 5.03
N GLY A 106 -12.26 2.30 4.53
CA GLY A 106 -11.66 1.26 3.69
C GLY A 106 -10.75 0.30 4.48
N VAL A 107 -10.72 0.38 5.80
CA VAL A 107 -9.85 -0.47 6.63
C VAL A 107 -10.45 -1.86 6.74
N ILE A 108 -9.65 -2.88 6.44
CA ILE A 108 -10.04 -4.28 6.65
C ILE A 108 -9.77 -4.63 8.11
N THR A 109 -10.81 -4.89 8.88
CA THR A 109 -10.74 -5.06 10.34
C THR A 109 -10.70 -6.52 10.79
N SER A 110 -10.99 -7.47 9.91
CA SER A 110 -10.93 -8.91 10.21
C SER A 110 -10.72 -9.70 8.93
N TYR A 111 -9.90 -10.74 9.01
CA TYR A 111 -9.76 -11.76 7.98
C TYR A 111 -9.65 -13.13 8.65
N LYS A 112 -10.73 -13.90 8.61
CA LYS A 112 -10.79 -15.28 9.08
C LYS A 112 -10.55 -16.21 7.91
N ALA A 113 -9.40 -16.86 7.90
CA ALA A 113 -9.03 -17.78 6.85
C ALA A 113 -9.32 -19.24 7.28
N PRO A 114 -9.77 -20.10 6.35
CA PRO A 114 -9.94 -21.52 6.60
C PRO A 114 -8.59 -22.24 6.81
N MET A 115 -8.64 -23.36 7.52
CA MET A 115 -7.49 -24.22 7.84
C MET A 115 -7.77 -25.66 7.43
N TRP A 116 -6.73 -26.42 7.10
CA TRP A 116 -6.76 -27.83 6.68
C TRP A 116 -7.52 -28.78 7.61
N HIS A 117 -7.70 -28.42 8.89
CA HIS A 117 -8.46 -29.19 9.87
C HIS A 117 -9.95 -28.79 9.95
N GLY A 118 -10.46 -28.03 8.96
CA GLY A 118 -11.85 -27.59 8.86
C GLY A 118 -12.25 -26.46 9.81
N GLY A 119 -11.29 -25.85 10.52
CA GLY A 119 -11.52 -24.67 11.33
C GLY A 119 -11.14 -23.38 10.60
N THR A 120 -11.39 -22.23 11.23
CA THR A 120 -10.93 -20.92 10.73
C THR A 120 -10.02 -20.26 11.76
N VAL A 121 -9.11 -19.41 11.30
CA VAL A 121 -8.22 -18.63 12.17
C VAL A 121 -8.26 -17.16 11.79
N GLU A 122 -8.33 -16.28 12.79
CA GLU A 122 -8.22 -14.83 12.59
C GLU A 122 -6.75 -14.46 12.29
N LEU A 123 -6.51 -13.92 11.10
CA LEU A 123 -5.17 -13.57 10.62
C LEU A 123 -4.80 -12.13 10.94
N LEU A 124 -5.77 -11.22 10.98
CA LEU A 124 -5.52 -9.81 11.24
C LEU A 124 -5.64 -9.49 12.73
N HIS A 125 -4.85 -8.52 13.19
CA HIS A 125 -4.91 -8.01 14.54
C HIS A 125 -5.59 -6.65 14.52
N THR A 126 -6.71 -6.52 15.22
CA THR A 126 -7.45 -5.26 15.35
C THR A 126 -7.84 -5.04 16.80
N ALA A 127 -7.62 -3.82 17.28
CA ALA A 127 -8.01 -3.36 18.60
C ALA A 127 -9.03 -2.23 18.48
N VAL A 128 -10.00 -2.24 19.38
CA VAL A 128 -10.98 -1.18 19.53
C VAL A 128 -10.77 -0.53 20.89
N SER A 129 -10.68 0.80 20.90
CA SER A 129 -10.59 1.61 22.12
C SER A 129 -11.52 2.81 22.04
N GLU A 130 -11.77 3.45 23.17
CA GLU A 130 -12.47 4.73 23.20
C GLU A 130 -11.55 5.82 22.65
N GLY A 131 -12.00 6.47 21.58
CA GLY A 131 -11.36 7.63 20.97
C GLY A 131 -11.90 8.94 21.53
N ASP A 132 -11.53 10.04 20.88
CA ASP A 132 -11.97 11.36 21.30
C ASP A 132 -13.49 11.46 21.26
N HIS A 133 -14.06 12.12 22.27
CA HIS A 133 -15.50 12.31 22.42
C HIS A 133 -16.34 11.02 22.53
N GLY A 134 -15.71 9.88 22.87
CA GLY A 134 -16.40 8.61 23.07
C GLY A 134 -16.65 7.82 21.77
N ALA A 135 -16.15 8.30 20.63
CA ALA A 135 -16.20 7.59 19.36
C ALA A 135 -15.31 6.34 19.41
N ALA A 136 -15.66 5.27 18.69
CA ALA A 136 -14.82 4.07 18.64
C ALA A 136 -13.56 4.32 17.80
N LEU A 137 -12.37 4.22 18.41
CA LEU A 137 -11.09 4.24 17.72
C LEU A 137 -10.70 2.81 17.34
N ILE A 138 -10.61 2.55 16.04
CA ILE A 138 -10.23 1.24 15.49
C ILE A 138 -8.79 1.33 14.99
N GLN A 139 -7.93 0.45 15.50
CA GLN A 139 -6.53 0.36 15.12
C GLN A 139 -6.18 -1.07 14.77
N GLY A 140 -5.31 -1.27 13.78
CA GLY A 140 -4.93 -2.58 13.30
C GLY A 140 -5.49 -2.90 11.92
N GLY A 141 -5.64 -4.19 11.63
CA GLY A 141 -6.19 -4.67 10.36
C GLY A 141 -5.26 -4.43 9.18
N VAL A 142 -5.86 -4.31 7.98
CA VAL A 142 -5.19 -3.79 6.78
C VAL A 142 -5.63 -2.36 6.53
N SER A 143 -4.67 -1.45 6.55
CA SER A 143 -4.90 -0.02 6.33
C SER A 143 -3.96 0.53 5.27
N SER A 144 -4.43 1.46 4.46
CA SER A 144 -3.60 2.24 3.54
C SER A 144 -3.47 3.68 4.01
N ASN A 145 -2.26 4.23 3.93
CA ASN A 145 -1.99 5.64 4.17
C ASN A 145 -1.13 6.16 3.03
N PHE A 146 -1.78 6.66 1.97
CA PHE A 146 -1.12 7.26 0.81
C PHE A 146 -1.35 8.76 0.76
N THR A 147 -0.33 9.48 0.33
CA THR A 147 -0.34 10.91 0.05
C THR A 147 0.12 11.14 -1.37
N PHE A 148 -0.61 11.99 -2.06
CA PHE A 148 -0.46 12.31 -3.47
C PHE A 148 -0.08 13.78 -3.59
N THR A 149 1.10 14.06 -4.12
CA THR A 149 1.64 15.44 -4.23
C THR A 149 2.12 15.76 -5.64
N THR A 150 1.92 16.99 -6.09
CA THR A 150 2.55 17.49 -7.32
C THR A 150 3.93 18.08 -7.03
N ASP A 151 4.81 18.14 -8.04
CA ASP A 151 6.17 18.69 -7.91
C ASP A 151 6.19 20.17 -7.46
N ASP A 152 5.15 20.93 -7.79
CA ASP A 152 4.98 22.32 -7.37
C ASP A 152 4.29 22.47 -6.01
N CYS A 153 4.01 21.35 -5.33
CA CYS A 153 3.30 21.24 -4.05
C CYS A 153 1.92 21.95 -4.02
N GLN A 154 1.33 22.27 -5.18
CA GLN A 154 0.03 22.93 -5.24
C GLN A 154 -1.11 21.98 -4.87
N VAL A 155 -0.94 20.69 -5.16
CA VAL A 155 -1.91 19.65 -4.83
C VAL A 155 -1.29 18.73 -3.79
N SER A 156 -1.98 18.55 -2.67
CA SER A 156 -1.73 17.51 -1.67
C SER A 156 -3.05 16.85 -1.33
N PHE A 157 -3.12 15.54 -1.45
CA PHE A 157 -4.35 14.76 -1.35
C PHE A 157 -4.09 13.41 -0.69
N SER A 158 -4.98 12.97 0.18
CA SER A 158 -4.96 11.65 0.81
C SER A 158 -6.37 11.06 0.80
N PRO A 159 -6.56 9.79 0.38
CA PRO A 159 -7.88 9.16 0.31
C PRO A 159 -8.31 8.68 1.69
N THR A 160 -9.13 9.49 2.38
CA THR A 160 -9.64 9.18 3.72
C THR A 160 -11.10 8.74 3.74
N HIS A 161 -11.81 8.84 2.61
CA HIS A 161 -13.26 8.60 2.56
C HIS A 161 -13.65 7.84 1.29
N TRP A 162 -13.73 6.52 1.39
CA TRP A 162 -14.01 5.64 0.27
C TRP A 162 -15.51 5.47 0.02
N VAL A 163 -15.87 5.50 -1.26
CA VAL A 163 -17.23 5.23 -1.73
C VAL A 163 -17.24 3.88 -2.43
N LEU A 164 -18.20 3.03 -2.09
CA LEU A 164 -18.40 1.76 -2.79
C LEU A 164 -18.79 2.00 -4.25
N ASN A 165 -18.09 1.36 -5.19
CA ASN A 165 -18.34 1.53 -6.62
C ASN A 165 -18.88 0.26 -7.27
N LYS A 166 -18.30 -0.90 -6.97
CA LYS A 166 -18.67 -2.15 -7.65
C LYS A 166 -18.42 -3.37 -6.77
N ILE A 167 -19.31 -4.35 -6.89
CA ILE A 167 -19.13 -5.69 -6.31
C ILE A 167 -19.18 -6.71 -7.44
N LYS A 168 -18.22 -7.64 -7.44
CA LYS A 168 -18.28 -8.88 -8.23
C LYS A 168 -18.20 -10.03 -7.25
N SER A 169 -19.27 -10.81 -7.11
CA SER A 169 -19.33 -11.89 -6.14
C SER A 169 -19.55 -13.23 -6.81
N HIS A 170 -18.62 -14.15 -6.57
CA HIS A 170 -18.72 -15.56 -6.87
C HIS A 170 -18.31 -16.33 -5.60
N PRO A 171 -19.22 -16.58 -4.63
CA PRO A 171 -18.86 -17.12 -3.32
C PRO A 171 -18.18 -18.49 -3.32
N GLU A 172 -18.22 -19.22 -4.45
CA GLU A 172 -17.50 -20.47 -4.64
C GLU A 172 -16.03 -20.29 -5.05
N GLU A 173 -15.66 -19.11 -5.58
CA GLU A 173 -14.34 -18.84 -6.15
C GLU A 173 -13.70 -17.59 -5.53
N SER A 174 -14.33 -16.43 -5.71
CA SER A 174 -13.80 -15.15 -5.23
C SER A 174 -14.86 -14.05 -5.11
N ILE A 175 -14.63 -13.11 -4.21
CA ILE A 175 -15.43 -11.90 -4.04
C ILE A 175 -14.51 -10.69 -4.21
N LYS A 176 -14.92 -9.74 -5.05
CA LYS A 176 -14.20 -8.50 -5.31
C LYS A 176 -15.08 -7.30 -4.99
N VAL A 177 -14.57 -6.42 -4.14
CA VAL A 177 -15.21 -5.16 -3.78
C VAL A 177 -14.31 -4.02 -4.24
N GLU A 178 -14.85 -3.13 -5.06
CA GLU A 178 -14.16 -1.96 -5.59
C GLU A 178 -14.70 -0.71 -4.92
N LEU A 179 -13.80 0.05 -4.30
CA LEU A 179 -14.04 1.36 -3.74
C LEU A 179 -13.37 2.42 -4.61
N ILE A 180 -13.92 3.64 -4.62
CA ILE A 180 -13.35 4.78 -5.33
C ILE A 180 -13.17 5.97 -4.41
N ASN A 181 -12.16 6.77 -4.74
CA ASN A 181 -11.94 8.09 -4.17
C ASN A 181 -11.42 9.02 -5.28
N LYS A 182 -11.79 10.29 -5.24
CA LYS A 182 -11.36 11.29 -6.22
C LYS A 182 -10.95 12.57 -5.50
N SER A 183 -9.97 13.28 -6.06
CA SER A 183 -9.64 14.61 -5.58
C SER A 183 -10.77 15.62 -5.87
N SER A 184 -10.78 16.76 -5.19
CA SER A 184 -11.85 17.78 -5.29
C SER A 184 -12.12 18.33 -6.69
N GLU A 185 -11.20 18.11 -7.63
CA GLU A 185 -11.30 18.53 -9.03
C GLU A 185 -11.33 17.35 -10.01
N ASP A 186 -11.53 16.12 -9.53
CA ASP A 186 -11.50 14.87 -10.31
C ASP A 186 -10.19 14.66 -11.10
N LYS A 187 -9.13 15.36 -10.72
CA LYS A 187 -7.80 15.31 -11.35
C LYS A 187 -7.02 14.05 -11.01
N ILE A 188 -7.27 13.49 -9.83
CA ILE A 188 -6.66 12.24 -9.35
C ILE A 188 -7.80 11.30 -9.04
N GLY A 189 -7.87 10.18 -9.76
CA GLY A 189 -8.82 9.11 -9.51
C GLY A 189 -8.12 7.93 -8.86
N ILE A 190 -8.67 7.40 -7.78
CA ILE A 190 -8.12 6.25 -7.08
C ILE A 190 -9.21 5.19 -6.98
N LYS A 191 -8.86 3.96 -7.35
CA LYS A 191 -9.65 2.77 -7.05
C LYS A 191 -8.90 1.94 -6.02
N TYR A 192 -9.62 1.43 -5.04
CA TYR A 192 -9.14 0.44 -4.09
C TYR A 192 -9.97 -0.83 -4.24
N ILE A 193 -9.32 -1.91 -4.65
CA ILE A 193 -9.94 -3.19 -4.96
C ILE A 193 -9.51 -4.19 -3.88
N VAL A 194 -10.49 -4.72 -3.17
CA VAL A 194 -10.30 -5.80 -2.20
C VAL A 194 -10.81 -7.09 -2.80
N THR A 195 -9.95 -8.09 -2.92
CA THR A 195 -10.31 -9.41 -3.44
C THR A 195 -10.13 -10.45 -2.34
N LEU A 196 -11.20 -11.15 -2.01
CA LEU A 196 -11.18 -12.37 -1.18
C LEU A 196 -11.21 -13.60 -2.10
N GLU A 197 -10.21 -14.46 -1.97
CA GLU A 197 -10.08 -15.72 -2.70
C GLU A 197 -10.06 -16.89 -1.71
N GLU A 198 -10.04 -18.12 -2.22
CA GLU A 198 -10.12 -19.35 -1.42
C GLU A 198 -9.08 -19.38 -0.28
N ASP A 199 -7.84 -19.02 -0.59
CA ASP A 199 -6.67 -19.05 0.29
C ASP A 199 -5.98 -17.69 0.42
N GLY A 200 -6.62 -16.59 0.01
CA GLY A 200 -5.95 -15.30 -0.16
C GLY A 200 -6.84 -14.07 0.06
N LEU A 201 -6.19 -12.99 0.49
CA LEU A 201 -6.76 -11.64 0.55
C LEU A 201 -5.82 -10.67 -0.17
N GLN A 202 -6.36 -9.92 -1.13
CA GLN A 202 -5.61 -8.94 -1.91
C GLN A 202 -6.18 -7.54 -1.69
N SER A 203 -5.26 -6.56 -1.63
CA SER A 203 -5.55 -5.12 -1.51
C SER A 203 -4.79 -4.40 -2.61
N GLU A 204 -5.49 -4.01 -3.68
CA GLU A 204 -4.91 -3.42 -4.89
C GLU A 204 -5.41 -1.98 -5.11
N PHE A 205 -4.53 -1.12 -5.62
CA PHE A 205 -4.78 0.28 -5.91
C PHE A 205 -4.50 0.57 -7.37
N GLU A 206 -5.45 1.22 -8.04
CA GLU A 206 -5.27 1.82 -9.36
C GLU A 206 -5.34 3.34 -9.18
N VAL A 207 -4.28 4.05 -9.55
CA VAL A 207 -4.17 5.51 -9.45
C VAL A 207 -4.09 6.10 -10.84
N GLN A 208 -5.07 6.91 -11.21
CA GLN A 208 -5.15 7.63 -12.46
C GLN A 208 -4.75 9.10 -12.27
N ASN A 209 -3.68 9.53 -12.94
CA ASN A 209 -3.27 10.92 -12.99
C ASN A 209 -3.86 11.62 -14.22
N SER A 210 -4.98 12.33 -14.06
CA SER A 210 -5.60 13.09 -15.16
C SER A 210 -5.03 14.51 -15.31
N MET A 211 -3.94 14.84 -14.59
CA MET A 211 -3.28 16.15 -14.67
C MET A 211 -2.29 16.22 -15.84
N HIS A 212 -1.81 17.44 -16.09
CA HIS A 212 -0.72 17.71 -17.04
C HIS A 212 0.67 17.72 -16.39
N SER A 213 0.75 17.52 -15.07
CA SER A 213 1.98 17.44 -14.28
C SER A 213 2.17 16.04 -13.68
N PRO A 214 3.42 15.61 -13.40
CA PRO A 214 3.69 14.39 -12.67
C PRO A 214 3.06 14.39 -11.28
N LEU A 215 2.64 13.21 -10.83
CA LEU A 215 2.08 12.97 -9.51
C LEU A 215 3.02 12.06 -8.72
N GLN A 216 3.46 12.52 -7.56
CA GLN A 216 4.24 11.71 -6.63
C GLN A 216 3.31 11.02 -5.62
N ILE A 217 3.53 9.73 -5.41
CA ILE A 217 2.82 8.91 -4.43
C ILE A 217 3.81 8.52 -3.34
N THR A 218 3.51 8.88 -2.11
CA THR A 218 4.24 8.46 -0.91
C THR A 218 3.26 7.78 0.03
N GLY A 219 3.64 6.68 0.67
CA GLY A 219 2.75 6.04 1.63
C GLY A 219 2.97 4.57 1.83
N SER A 220 1.94 3.89 2.31
CA SER A 220 2.00 2.48 2.67
C SER A 220 0.65 1.77 2.63
N ILE A 221 0.71 0.45 2.44
CA ILE A 221 -0.38 -0.49 2.75
C ILE A 221 0.19 -1.44 3.80
N LEU A 222 -0.38 -1.44 4.99
CA LEU A 222 0.16 -2.14 6.14
C LEU A 222 -0.86 -3.11 6.72
N SER A 223 -0.39 -4.29 7.07
CA SER A 223 -1.17 -5.38 7.67
C SER A 223 -0.68 -5.65 9.07
N HIS A 224 -1.54 -5.47 10.06
CA HIS A 224 -1.30 -5.94 11.41
C HIS A 224 -1.67 -7.42 11.46
N LEU A 225 -0.67 -8.30 11.53
CA LEU A 225 -0.88 -9.74 11.59
C LEU A 225 -0.94 -10.19 13.05
N THR A 226 -1.96 -10.97 13.39
CA THR A 226 -2.05 -11.59 14.72
C THR A 226 -1.00 -12.70 14.83
N VAL A 227 -0.20 -12.65 15.90
CA VAL A 227 0.79 -13.68 16.23
C VAL A 227 0.63 -14.16 17.66
N SER A 228 1.17 -15.31 18.04
CA SER A 228 1.18 -15.75 19.43
C SER A 228 2.08 -14.86 20.29
N SER A 229 3.30 -14.62 19.78
CA SER A 229 4.29 -13.73 20.37
C SER A 229 5.38 -13.39 19.34
N PRO A 230 5.99 -12.21 19.43
CA PRO A 230 7.11 -11.87 18.54
C PRO A 230 8.31 -12.82 18.65
N GLU A 231 8.61 -13.39 19.82
CA GLU A 231 9.67 -14.39 20.00
C GLU A 231 9.45 -15.70 19.22
N ALA A 232 8.19 -16.10 19.05
CA ALA A 232 7.81 -17.30 18.31
C ALA A 232 7.60 -17.04 16.80
N THR A 233 7.81 -15.80 16.36
CA THR A 233 7.54 -15.35 15.00
C THR A 233 8.83 -15.10 14.22
N TYR A 234 8.85 -15.53 12.97
CA TYR A 234 9.99 -15.41 12.06
C TYR A 234 9.54 -14.88 10.70
N ALA A 235 10.31 -13.99 10.11
CA ALA A 235 10.18 -13.60 8.70
C ALA A 235 11.25 -14.31 7.88
N VAL A 236 10.87 -14.95 6.77
CA VAL A 236 11.73 -15.77 5.91
C VAL A 236 11.76 -15.19 4.50
N GLY A 237 12.93 -15.24 3.86
CA GLY A 237 13.14 -14.75 2.50
C GLY A 237 13.75 -13.34 2.41
N LEU A 238 14.09 -12.73 3.55
CA LEU A 238 14.72 -11.41 3.60
C LEU A 238 16.25 -11.45 3.43
N GLU A 239 16.86 -12.63 3.33
CA GLU A 239 18.30 -12.80 3.13
C GLU A 239 18.80 -11.91 1.98
N ARG A 240 19.88 -11.18 2.22
CA ARG A 240 20.51 -10.22 1.29
C ARG A 240 19.67 -8.98 0.95
N SER A 241 18.54 -8.77 1.63
CA SER A 241 17.77 -7.55 1.50
C SER A 241 18.43 -6.44 2.30
N ASN A 242 18.59 -5.28 1.68
CA ASN A 242 19.03 -4.08 2.35
C ASN A 242 17.88 -3.55 3.22
N TYR A 243 18.19 -2.93 4.36
CA TYR A 243 17.17 -2.32 5.21
C TYR A 243 17.61 -0.98 5.77
N TRP A 244 16.62 -0.17 6.11
CA TRP A 244 16.76 1.11 6.80
C TRP A 244 15.97 1.07 8.10
N ARG A 245 16.61 1.43 9.22
CA ARG A 245 15.87 1.69 10.47
C ARG A 245 15.08 2.98 10.33
N ARG A 246 13.82 2.96 10.73
CA ARG A 246 12.92 4.12 10.72
C ARG A 246 12.07 4.10 11.99
N PRO A 247 11.58 5.26 12.49
CA PRO A 247 10.50 5.27 13.47
C PRO A 247 9.29 4.47 12.99
N LEU A 248 8.41 4.09 13.93
CA LEU A 248 7.12 3.50 13.57
C LEU A 248 6.36 4.49 12.69
N LEU A 249 5.80 4.01 11.58
CA LEU A 249 5.00 4.84 10.68
C LEU A 249 3.81 5.43 11.45
N GLU A 250 3.46 6.67 11.16
CA GLU A 250 2.33 7.33 11.81
C GLU A 250 1.07 7.18 10.95
N SER A 251 -0.01 6.72 11.57
CA SER A 251 -1.36 6.63 11.00
C SER A 251 -2.35 6.44 12.14
N GLU A 252 -3.57 6.94 11.97
CA GLU A 252 -4.66 6.73 12.94
C GLU A 252 -4.93 5.22 13.20
N PHE A 253 -4.69 4.39 12.19
CA PHE A 253 -4.91 2.94 12.24
C PHE A 253 -3.73 2.16 12.83
N ILE A 254 -2.60 2.78 13.14
CA ILE A 254 -1.42 2.08 13.67
C ILE A 254 -1.53 1.91 15.18
N LEU A 255 -1.39 0.67 15.64
CA LEU A 255 -1.51 0.30 17.05
C LEU A 255 -0.19 0.49 17.81
N SER A 256 0.10 1.68 18.30
CA SER A 256 1.37 1.95 18.99
C SER A 256 1.58 1.12 20.27
N PRO A 257 2.71 0.38 20.41
CA PRO A 257 3.02 -0.32 21.65
C PRO A 257 3.35 0.67 22.79
N PRO A 258 3.21 0.24 24.05
CA PRO A 258 3.55 1.09 25.19
C PRO A 258 5.04 1.47 25.16
N PRO A 259 5.40 2.66 25.64
CA PRO A 259 6.79 3.06 25.76
C PRO A 259 7.51 2.11 26.71
N ASP A 260 8.71 1.67 26.32
CA ASP A 260 9.58 0.88 27.17
C ASP A 260 9.92 1.68 28.44
N SER A 261 9.62 1.15 29.62
CA SER A 261 9.90 1.80 30.92
C SER A 261 11.38 2.10 31.17
N ASN A 262 12.29 1.53 30.37
CA ASN A 262 13.74 1.73 30.42
C ASN A 262 14.33 2.41 29.18
N TYR A 263 13.52 2.93 28.25
CA TYR A 263 13.96 3.82 27.18
C TYR A 263 13.25 5.18 27.30
N GLN A 264 13.80 6.05 28.14
CA GLN A 264 13.62 7.48 27.96
C GLN A 264 14.59 7.97 26.89
N GLU A 265 14.23 7.81 25.62
CA GLU A 265 14.76 8.66 24.56
C GLU A 265 13.80 8.63 23.36
N GLY A 266 13.31 9.81 22.98
CA GLY A 266 12.86 10.10 21.60
C GLY A 266 11.38 10.00 21.26
N PHE A 267 10.56 9.13 21.86
CA PHE A 267 9.27 8.77 21.23
C PHE A 267 8.02 9.59 21.61
N GLY A 268 8.12 10.72 22.33
CA GLY A 268 6.91 11.38 22.84
C GLY A 268 6.93 12.88 23.14
N LYS A 269 7.88 13.68 22.61
CA LYS A 269 7.96 15.13 22.97
C LYS A 269 8.24 16.14 21.85
N ILE A 270 8.12 15.80 20.56
CA ILE A 270 8.55 16.73 19.48
C ILE A 270 7.40 17.38 18.66
N TRP A 271 6.11 17.04 18.87
CA TRP A 271 5.07 17.49 17.92
C TRP A 271 4.06 18.52 18.46
N ASN A 272 4.47 19.36 19.43
CA ASN A 272 3.82 20.65 19.69
C ASN A 272 4.55 21.79 18.93
N ILE A 273 4.72 21.66 17.61
CA ILE A 273 5.22 22.78 16.79
C ILE A 273 4.38 22.90 15.51
N PRO A 274 3.63 24.01 15.31
CA PRO A 274 2.78 24.25 14.14
C PRO A 274 3.56 24.57 12.84
N ALA A 275 4.81 24.12 12.72
CA ALA A 275 5.74 24.44 11.63
C ALA A 275 6.10 23.24 10.73
N LEU A 276 5.52 22.06 10.95
CA LEU A 276 5.61 20.91 10.05
C LEU A 276 4.77 21.04 8.77
N GLN A 277 4.20 22.22 8.57
CA GLN A 277 3.46 22.62 7.38
C GLN A 277 4.36 22.92 6.16
N GLN A 278 5.68 22.70 6.24
CA GLN A 278 6.60 22.86 5.11
C GLN A 278 7.39 21.57 4.88
N LEU A 279 6.82 20.72 4.04
CA LEU A 279 7.40 19.49 3.48
C LEU A 279 8.77 19.79 2.82
N ILE A 280 9.79 19.07 3.29
CA ILE A 280 11.19 18.87 2.81
C ILE A 280 11.71 19.87 1.75
N PRO A 281 12.70 20.72 2.10
CA PRO A 281 14.02 20.59 1.47
C PRO A 281 15.23 20.97 2.37
N HIS A 282 16.43 20.61 1.90
CA HIS A 282 17.80 20.96 2.34
C HIS A 282 18.52 20.04 3.34
N TRP A 283 19.30 19.10 2.76
CA TRP A 283 20.43 18.44 3.39
C TRP A 283 21.53 19.49 3.68
N GLY A 284 21.80 19.75 4.95
CA GLY A 284 22.86 20.64 5.42
C GLY A 284 23.44 20.13 6.73
N ALA A 285 24.72 19.78 6.71
CA ALA A 285 25.44 19.11 7.78
C ALA A 285 25.39 19.85 9.13
N THR A 286 24.97 19.15 10.19
CA THR A 286 25.47 19.42 11.54
C THR A 286 25.64 18.09 12.28
N LYS A 287 26.81 17.95 12.91
CA LYS A 287 27.29 16.74 13.57
C LYS A 287 26.53 16.51 14.88
N ASP A 288 25.48 15.71 14.81
CA ASP A 288 24.94 14.87 15.89
C ASP A 288 24.12 13.75 15.24
N GLN A 289 24.78 12.84 14.53
CA GLN A 289 24.13 11.85 13.67
C GLN A 289 23.71 10.58 14.43
N ASN A 290 22.39 10.46 14.61
CA ASN A 290 21.55 9.42 14.00
C ASN A 290 21.96 7.96 14.20
N LYS A 291 21.40 7.31 15.24
CA LYS A 291 21.08 5.87 15.17
C LYS A 291 19.86 5.58 14.28
N GLU A 292 19.17 6.62 13.82
CA GLU A 292 17.88 6.57 13.10
C GLU A 292 18.03 6.45 11.58
N ASP A 293 19.25 6.47 11.04
CA ASP A 293 19.56 6.26 9.61
C ASP A 293 20.60 5.14 9.41
N MET A 294 20.61 4.13 10.29
CA MET A 294 21.53 3.00 10.12
C MET A 294 20.94 2.01 9.10
N SER A 295 21.55 1.95 7.92
CA SER A 295 21.31 0.91 6.93
C SER A 295 22.10 -0.37 7.25
N GLY A 296 21.61 -1.50 6.76
CA GLY A 296 22.28 -2.79 6.86
C GLY A 296 21.73 -3.77 5.83
N GLU A 297 22.24 -4.99 5.84
CA GLU A 297 21.78 -6.11 5.01
C GLU A 297 21.41 -7.27 5.93
N GLU A 298 20.39 -8.04 5.58
CA GLU A 298 20.08 -9.28 6.30
C GLU A 298 21.01 -10.40 5.88
N GLU A 299 21.78 -10.92 6.83
CA GLU A 299 22.74 -12.01 6.58
C GLU A 299 22.11 -13.40 6.72
N ASP A 300 21.05 -13.51 7.54
CA ASP A 300 20.42 -14.78 7.87
C ASP A 300 19.24 -15.09 6.94
N GLY A 301 19.01 -16.38 6.68
CA GLY A 301 17.86 -16.86 5.90
C GLY A 301 16.50 -16.63 6.57
N TYR A 302 16.50 -16.30 7.86
CA TYR A 302 15.31 -15.93 8.62
C TYR A 302 15.63 -14.79 9.59
N LYS A 303 14.63 -13.96 9.87
CA LYS A 303 14.68 -12.94 10.91
C LYS A 303 13.73 -13.29 12.03
N ASN A 304 14.25 -13.55 13.22
CA ASN A 304 13.43 -13.73 14.41
C ASN A 304 12.95 -12.36 14.91
N LEU A 305 11.66 -12.25 15.25
CA LEU A 305 11.02 -10.98 15.56
C LEU A 305 10.97 -10.68 17.07
N ARG A 306 11.82 -11.33 17.87
CA ARG A 306 11.83 -11.15 19.33
C ARG A 306 12.16 -9.74 19.78
N ASP A 307 12.96 -9.02 19.00
CA ASP A 307 13.48 -7.70 19.33
C ASP A 307 12.55 -6.62 18.76
N LYS A 308 12.46 -5.47 19.43
CA LYS A 308 11.70 -4.34 18.92
C LYS A 308 12.43 -3.76 17.69
N ILE A 309 11.80 -3.85 16.53
CA ILE A 309 12.38 -3.42 15.25
C ILE A 309 11.37 -2.63 14.44
N SER A 310 11.88 -1.74 13.59
CA SER A 310 11.10 -0.95 12.63
C SER A 310 11.98 -0.70 11.42
N LEU A 311 11.75 -1.47 10.35
CA LEU A 311 12.67 -1.59 9.22
C LEU A 311 11.90 -1.39 7.92
N ILE A 312 12.47 -0.58 7.02
CA ILE A 312 12.07 -0.53 5.61
C ILE A 312 13.13 -1.30 4.81
N TYR A 313 12.73 -2.43 4.23
CA TYR A 313 13.55 -3.21 3.33
C TYR A 313 13.51 -2.63 1.92
N THR A 314 14.70 -2.48 1.33
CA THR A 314 14.90 -2.27 -0.10
C THR A 314 15.48 -3.57 -0.68
N ASP A 315 15.14 -3.84 -1.95
CA ASP A 315 15.59 -5.07 -2.64
C ASP A 315 15.02 -6.38 -2.02
N ALA A 316 13.94 -6.28 -1.23
CA ALA A 316 13.20 -7.44 -0.73
C ALA A 316 12.66 -8.32 -1.88
N PRO A 317 12.43 -9.63 -1.67
CA PRO A 317 11.74 -10.44 -2.67
C PRO A 317 10.31 -9.93 -2.92
N ARG A 318 9.64 -10.45 -3.96
CA ARG A 318 8.23 -10.12 -4.25
C ARG A 318 7.25 -10.72 -3.24
N SER A 319 7.69 -11.71 -2.47
CA SER A 319 6.93 -12.35 -1.42
C SER A 319 7.89 -12.80 -0.33
N ILE A 320 7.47 -12.64 0.92
CA ILE A 320 8.14 -13.21 2.09
C ILE A 320 7.17 -14.11 2.83
N THR A 321 7.69 -15.00 3.66
CA THR A 321 6.86 -15.85 4.52
C THR A 321 7.04 -15.44 5.97
N VAL A 322 5.93 -15.17 6.65
CA VAL A 322 5.86 -15.02 8.11
C VAL A 322 5.46 -16.37 8.69
N ILE A 323 6.25 -16.90 9.62
CA ILE A 323 5.98 -18.15 10.31
C ILE A 323 5.77 -17.85 11.79
N ASP A 324 4.64 -18.29 12.32
CA ASP A 324 4.33 -18.26 13.74
C ASP A 324 4.29 -19.69 14.28
N ARG A 325 5.29 -20.05 15.09
CA ARG A 325 5.40 -21.40 15.66
C ARG A 325 4.39 -21.64 16.78
N GLY A 326 3.96 -20.61 17.51
CA GLY A 326 3.00 -20.76 18.60
C GLY A 326 1.58 -20.99 18.06
N ARG A 327 1.21 -20.31 16.97
CA ARG A 327 -0.06 -20.54 16.27
C ARG A 327 -0.02 -21.71 15.28
N ARG A 328 1.17 -22.23 14.97
CA ARG A 328 1.41 -23.25 13.93
C ARG A 328 0.84 -22.81 12.58
N ASN A 329 1.06 -21.54 12.26
CA ASN A 329 0.54 -20.90 11.07
C ASN A 329 1.69 -20.25 10.29
N SER A 330 1.54 -20.18 8.98
CA SER A 330 2.44 -19.44 8.10
C SER A 330 1.61 -18.61 7.12
N LEU A 331 2.11 -17.44 6.76
CA LEU A 331 1.47 -16.54 5.82
C LEU A 331 2.50 -16.05 4.82
N SER A 332 2.14 -16.03 3.54
CA SER A 332 2.97 -15.40 2.52
C SER A 332 2.44 -14.00 2.27
N ILE A 333 3.31 -13.00 2.42
CA ILE A 333 2.99 -11.59 2.20
C ILE A 333 3.74 -11.14 0.97
N GLY A 334 3.02 -10.74 -0.08
CA GLY A 334 3.66 -10.26 -1.29
C GLY A 334 3.12 -8.93 -1.79
N ARG A 335 3.75 -8.48 -2.87
CA ARG A 335 3.67 -7.09 -3.34
C ARG A 335 3.52 -6.97 -4.84
N ILE A 336 2.85 -5.89 -5.24
CA ILE A 336 2.66 -5.48 -6.62
C ILE A 336 2.96 -3.98 -6.68
N GLY A 337 3.77 -3.53 -7.64
CA GLY A 337 3.99 -2.11 -7.92
C GLY A 337 4.70 -1.27 -6.84
N LEU A 338 5.13 -1.88 -5.72
CA LEU A 338 5.82 -1.22 -4.60
C LEU A 338 7.18 -1.89 -4.34
N ASP A 339 8.24 -1.09 -4.37
CA ASP A 339 9.63 -1.53 -4.29
C ASP A 339 10.18 -1.65 -2.86
N GLU A 340 9.44 -1.19 -1.86
CA GLU A 340 9.84 -1.26 -0.46
C GLU A 340 8.86 -2.08 0.36
N MET A 341 9.39 -2.76 1.37
CA MET A 341 8.61 -3.55 2.31
C MET A 341 8.90 -3.08 3.73
N TYR A 342 7.86 -2.79 4.50
CA TYR A 342 7.98 -2.45 5.90
C TYR A 342 7.78 -3.67 6.80
N LEU A 343 8.60 -3.77 7.84
CA LEU A 343 8.47 -4.77 8.89
C LEU A 343 8.71 -4.13 10.25
N PHE A 344 7.75 -4.31 11.13
CA PHE A 344 7.83 -3.85 12.51
C PHE A 344 7.40 -4.95 13.47
N SER A 345 8.15 -5.05 14.57
CA SER A 345 7.83 -5.88 15.72
C SER A 345 7.85 -5.03 16.98
N PRO A 346 6.81 -5.14 17.85
CA PRO A 346 6.84 -4.50 19.16
C PRO A 346 7.86 -5.15 20.11
N GLY A 347 8.38 -6.34 19.77
CA GLY A 347 9.32 -7.12 20.57
C GLY A 347 8.64 -7.92 21.70
N SER A 348 9.39 -8.84 22.30
CA SER A 348 8.86 -9.89 23.21
C SER A 348 8.67 -9.43 24.66
N LYS A 349 8.88 -8.14 24.94
CA LYS A 349 8.58 -7.57 26.26
C LYS A 349 7.07 -7.42 26.50
N VAL A 350 6.28 -7.55 25.43
CA VAL A 350 4.82 -7.57 25.50
C VAL A 350 4.34 -8.94 25.97
N GLU A 351 3.27 -8.96 26.76
CA GLU A 351 2.65 -10.21 27.20
C GLU A 351 2.15 -11.04 26.00
N ILE A 352 2.33 -12.36 26.07
CA ILE A 352 1.91 -13.31 25.03
C ILE A 352 0.38 -13.27 24.90
N TYR A 353 -0.15 -13.29 23.67
CA TYR A 353 -1.58 -13.13 23.37
C TYR A 353 -2.23 -11.83 23.88
N SER A 354 -1.43 -10.81 24.20
CA SER A 354 -1.93 -9.49 24.56
C SER A 354 -2.38 -8.67 23.35
N LYS A 355 -2.92 -7.46 23.63
CA LYS A 355 -3.19 -6.39 22.65
C LYS A 355 -1.97 -6.04 21.76
N TYR A 356 -0.75 -6.42 22.15
CA TYR A 356 0.45 -6.14 21.38
C TYR A 356 1.09 -7.41 20.80
N SER A 357 0.35 -8.53 20.75
CA SER A 357 0.76 -9.76 20.06
C SER A 357 0.45 -9.68 18.58
N TYR A 358 1.11 -8.72 17.92
CA TYR A 358 1.02 -8.51 16.49
C TYR A 358 2.40 -8.20 15.91
N ILE A 359 2.52 -8.34 14.60
CA ILE A 359 3.58 -7.70 13.82
C ILE A 359 2.94 -6.83 12.76
N LEU A 360 3.63 -5.79 12.33
CA LEU A 360 3.17 -4.92 11.25
C LEU A 360 4.04 -5.18 10.03
N VAL A 361 3.41 -5.59 8.93
CA VAL A 361 4.10 -5.93 7.69
C VAL A 361 3.32 -5.39 6.51
N GLY A 362 4.02 -4.89 5.50
CA GLY A 362 3.34 -4.32 4.35
C GLY A 362 4.29 -3.70 3.35
N GLN A 363 3.71 -2.97 2.40
CA GLN A 363 4.43 -2.38 1.27
C GLN A 363 4.46 -0.87 1.41
N THR A 364 5.57 -0.23 1.06
CA THR A 364 5.76 1.22 1.22
C THR A 364 6.36 1.87 -0.03
N ALA A 365 6.20 3.19 -0.10
CA ALA A 365 6.86 4.08 -1.04
C ALA A 365 7.35 5.33 -0.29
N ILE A 366 8.18 5.14 0.73
CA ILE A 366 8.63 6.18 1.65
C ILE A 366 10.06 6.64 1.32
N LEU A 367 10.99 5.73 1.05
CA LEU A 367 12.36 6.10 0.68
C LEU A 367 12.45 6.43 -0.82
N LYS A 368 11.60 5.80 -1.63
CA LYS A 368 11.47 5.91 -3.09
C LYS A 368 10.00 6.17 -3.44
N PRO A 369 9.55 7.44 -3.40
CA PRO A 369 8.23 7.81 -3.88
C PRO A 369 8.00 7.38 -5.33
N ILE A 370 6.77 7.03 -5.65
CA ILE A 370 6.37 6.59 -7.00
C ILE A 370 5.96 7.81 -7.80
N VAL A 371 6.43 7.91 -9.05
CA VAL A 371 6.06 9.00 -9.97
C VAL A 371 5.12 8.47 -11.04
N VAL A 372 3.92 9.03 -11.12
CA VAL A 372 2.93 8.76 -12.18
C VAL A 372 2.91 9.94 -13.14
N ASN A 373 3.28 9.70 -14.41
CA ASN A 373 3.34 10.78 -15.40
C ASN A 373 1.94 11.35 -15.71
N PRO A 374 1.88 12.52 -16.36
CA PRO A 374 0.62 13.06 -16.87
C PRO A 374 -0.15 12.05 -17.72
N GLN A 375 -1.44 11.88 -17.45
CA GLN A 375 -2.36 10.98 -18.18
C GLN A 375 -2.03 9.48 -18.04
N ASP A 376 -1.09 9.10 -17.16
CA ASP A 376 -0.75 7.71 -16.90
C ASP A 376 -1.56 7.12 -15.74
N VAL A 377 -1.50 5.78 -15.64
CA VAL A 377 -2.11 4.99 -14.59
C VAL A 377 -1.03 4.16 -13.90
N TRP A 378 -1.04 4.16 -12.58
CA TRP A 378 -0.20 3.28 -11.76
C TRP A 378 -1.06 2.21 -11.08
N ASN A 379 -0.49 1.02 -10.94
CA ASN A 379 -1.10 -0.09 -10.22
C ASN A 379 -0.12 -0.63 -9.18
N GLY A 380 -0.60 -0.85 -7.97
CA GLY A 380 0.17 -1.49 -6.91
C GLY A 380 -0.72 -2.07 -5.82
N GLY A 381 -0.13 -2.82 -4.90
CA GLY A 381 -0.92 -3.52 -3.89
C GLY A 381 -0.12 -4.51 -3.07
N GLN A 382 -0.85 -5.23 -2.24
CA GLN A 382 -0.34 -6.35 -1.46
C GLN A 382 -1.29 -7.55 -1.55
N TYR A 383 -0.76 -8.73 -1.27
CA TYR A 383 -1.56 -9.93 -1.06
C TYR A 383 -1.09 -10.69 0.18
N ILE A 384 -2.04 -11.23 0.93
CA ILE A 384 -1.87 -12.10 2.07
C ILE A 384 -2.37 -13.47 1.63
N HIS A 385 -1.45 -14.43 1.50
CA HIS A 385 -1.76 -15.81 1.12
C HIS A 385 -1.62 -16.72 2.34
N ASN A 386 -2.64 -17.55 2.56
CA ASN A 386 -2.72 -18.56 3.62
C ASN A 386 -2.48 -19.96 3.01
N PRO A 387 -1.25 -20.48 3.05
CA PRO A 387 -0.94 -21.81 2.52
C PRO A 387 -1.47 -22.99 3.37
N ASN A 388 -2.23 -22.72 4.44
CA ASN A 388 -2.66 -23.73 5.41
C ASN A 388 -4.08 -24.28 5.16
N LEU A 389 -4.66 -23.97 4.00
CA LEU A 389 -5.92 -24.57 3.56
C LEU A 389 -5.77 -26.05 3.20
#